data_AF-A0A165IJU6-F1
#
_entry.id   AF-A0A165IJU6-F1
#
_cell.length_a   1.000
_cell.length_b   1.000
_cell.length_c   1.000
_cell.angle_alpha   90.00
_cell.angle_beta   90.00
_cell.angle_gamma   90.00
#
_symmetry.space_group_name_H-M   'P 1'
#
loop_
_entity.id
_entity.type
_entity.pdbx_description
1 polymer ?
#
loop_
_entity_poly.entity_id
_entity_poly.type
_entity_poly.pdbx_seq_one_letter_code
_entity_poly.pdbx_strand_id
1 'polypeptide(L)'
;MARRAACLFVALLPTAAHAFSNTYPIVAWSSYSSNTLDSASSSRSADSGVVLERILLNDDVCRNDAIVLIDQLGLHASDLRNLPSSSSLVESLNVAASTLELPYMPQINSPPFSELASAVAERCAARLVSHEAGQTEVVHSGEGKHVVCIGMPSLDGVDGEQRKGMMVEHELQLSSSLASLAKSFPKHLVVYAGWHPAVHTRQLPSPFSSTSSLLNSTAAFAPPSGGILARYQLLTPGLILSLLIGFFVLVPTVMFGVSALAGIKSPLQGEPPKGFIASEKKNQ
;
A
#
# COMPACT_ATOMS: atom_id res chain seq x y z
N MET A 1 1.18 36.69 -12.54
CA MET A 1 0.18 35.60 -12.45
C MET A 1 0.78 34.19 -12.41
N ALA A 2 1.99 33.95 -12.93
CA ALA A 2 2.66 32.63 -12.87
C ALA A 2 2.97 32.08 -11.46
N ARG A 3 3.16 32.95 -10.45
CA ARG A 3 3.42 32.52 -9.06
C ARG A 3 2.23 31.90 -8.32
N ARG A 4 0.99 32.18 -8.74
CA ARG A 4 -0.22 31.60 -8.11
C ARG A 4 -0.52 30.19 -8.60
N ALA A 5 -0.06 29.83 -9.81
CA ALA A 5 -0.21 28.48 -10.35
C ALA A 5 0.76 27.48 -9.69
N ALA A 6 1.97 27.92 -9.33
CA ALA A 6 2.98 27.05 -8.70
C ALA A 6 2.59 26.57 -7.29
N CYS A 7 1.85 27.38 -6.51
CA CYS A 7 1.41 27.00 -5.16
C CYS A 7 0.28 25.95 -5.15
N LEU A 8 -0.51 25.82 -6.22
CA LEU A 8 -1.57 24.82 -6.31
C LEU A 8 -1.04 23.41 -6.60
N PHE A 9 0.12 23.27 -7.25
CA PHE A 9 0.72 21.97 -7.52
C PHE A 9 1.38 21.32 -6.29
N VAL A 10 1.85 22.11 -5.31
CA VAL A 10 2.52 21.57 -4.12
C VAL A 10 1.53 21.00 -3.09
N ALA A 11 0.29 21.50 -3.07
CA ALA A 11 -0.74 21.06 -2.12
C ALA A 11 -1.41 19.71 -2.47
N LEU A 12 -1.23 19.20 -3.69
CA LEU A 12 -1.85 17.95 -4.17
C LEU A 12 -0.92 16.73 -4.08
N LEU A 13 0.36 16.92 -3.74
CA LEU A 13 1.35 15.83 -3.63
C LEU A 13 1.19 14.94 -2.38
N PRO A 14 0.77 15.41 -1.19
CA PRO A 14 0.73 14.55 0.00
C PRO A 14 -0.39 13.48 -0.05
N THR A 15 -1.46 13.71 -0.81
CA THR A 15 -2.60 12.78 -0.88
C THR A 15 -2.33 11.56 -1.75
N ALA A 16 -1.31 11.60 -2.62
CA ALA A 16 -0.91 10.45 -3.44
C ALA A 16 -0.08 9.41 -2.65
N ALA A 17 0.54 9.79 -1.54
CA ALA A 17 1.44 8.91 -0.80
C ALA A 17 0.73 7.81 0.03
N HIS A 18 -0.55 8.01 0.37
CA HIS A 18 -1.32 7.06 1.18
C HIS A 18 -2.26 6.14 0.38
N ALA A 19 -2.43 6.38 -0.93
CA ALA A 19 -3.42 5.70 -1.75
C ALA A 19 -3.24 4.18 -1.86
N PHE A 20 -2.04 3.67 -1.56
CA PHE A 20 -1.70 2.24 -1.65
C PHE A 20 -1.32 1.61 -0.30
N SER A 21 -1.45 2.33 0.82
CA SER A 21 -1.05 1.81 2.13
C SER A 21 -1.92 0.65 2.64
N ASN A 22 -3.17 0.57 2.17
CA ASN A 22 -4.14 -0.46 2.56
C ASN A 22 -4.54 -1.34 1.36
N THR A 23 -3.57 -1.68 0.51
CA THR A 23 -3.80 -2.58 -0.61
C THR A 23 -2.91 -3.81 -0.51
N TYR A 24 -3.43 -4.92 -1.01
CA TYR A 24 -2.80 -6.24 -0.94
C TYR A 24 -2.74 -6.83 -2.35
N PRO A 25 -1.67 -7.58 -2.66
CA PRO A 25 -1.55 -8.21 -3.96
C PRO A 25 -2.39 -9.48 -4.03
N ILE A 26 -2.96 -9.73 -5.20
CA ILE A 26 -3.46 -11.04 -5.62
C ILE A 26 -2.66 -11.43 -6.85
N VAL A 27 -1.98 -12.58 -6.79
CA VAL A 27 -1.23 -13.15 -7.90
C VAL A 27 -1.74 -14.56 -8.13
N ALA A 28 -2.10 -14.88 -9.37
CA ALA A 28 -2.54 -16.22 -9.73
C ALA A 28 -1.85 -16.67 -11.01
N TRP A 29 -1.48 -17.94 -11.07
CA TRP A 29 -0.87 -18.53 -12.25
C TRP A 29 -1.26 -19.99 -12.39
N SER A 30 -1.26 -20.46 -13.62
CA SER A 30 -1.66 -21.81 -13.96
C SER A 30 -0.65 -22.46 -14.89
N SER A 31 -0.36 -23.74 -14.64
CA SER A 31 0.44 -24.55 -15.56
C SER A 31 -0.31 -24.92 -16.85
N TYR A 32 -1.62 -24.70 -16.87
CA TYR A 32 -2.51 -24.94 -18.01
C TYR A 32 -3.21 -23.64 -18.43
N SER A 33 -3.41 -23.44 -19.74
CA SER A 33 -4.08 -22.26 -20.27
C SER A 33 -5.49 -22.13 -19.70
N SER A 34 -5.79 -21.01 -19.05
CA SER A 34 -7.10 -20.76 -18.45
C SER A 34 -7.66 -19.42 -18.91
N ASN A 35 -8.81 -19.46 -19.57
CA ASN A 35 -9.54 -18.25 -19.97
C ASN A 35 -9.96 -17.40 -18.76
N THR A 36 -10.02 -17.98 -17.56
CA THR A 36 -10.45 -17.31 -16.34
C THR A 36 -9.47 -16.25 -15.88
N LEU A 37 -8.17 -16.54 -15.94
CA LEU A 37 -7.11 -15.61 -15.55
C LEU A 37 -6.99 -14.48 -16.57
N ASP A 38 -7.04 -14.82 -17.86
CA ASP A 38 -6.98 -13.83 -18.95
C ASP A 38 -8.19 -12.88 -18.89
N SER A 39 -9.39 -13.41 -18.65
CA SER A 39 -10.61 -12.60 -18.54
C SER A 39 -10.63 -11.74 -17.26
N ALA A 40 -10.14 -12.28 -16.14
CA ALA A 40 -10.06 -11.55 -14.88
C ALA A 40 -9.12 -10.33 -14.99
N SER A 41 -8.03 -10.44 -15.75
CA SER A 41 -7.10 -9.33 -16.00
C SER A 41 -7.76 -8.11 -16.65
N SER A 42 -8.77 -8.35 -17.50
CA SER A 42 -9.50 -7.30 -18.21
C SER A 42 -10.58 -6.62 -17.35
N SER A 43 -10.95 -7.22 -16.21
CA SER A 43 -12.03 -6.74 -15.37
C SER A 43 -11.55 -5.75 -14.31
N ARG A 44 -12.13 -4.54 -14.34
CA ARG A 44 -11.92 -3.51 -13.32
C ARG A 44 -12.91 -3.68 -12.17
N SER A 45 -12.79 -4.76 -11.40
CA SER A 45 -13.49 -4.84 -10.12
C SER A 45 -12.70 -4.10 -9.06
N ALA A 46 -13.37 -3.28 -8.25
CA ALA A 46 -12.77 -2.63 -7.09
C ALA A 46 -12.76 -3.53 -5.85
N ASP A 47 -13.47 -4.66 -5.87
CA ASP A 47 -13.60 -5.56 -4.72
C ASP A 47 -12.77 -6.84 -4.94
N SER A 48 -11.89 -7.12 -4.00
CA SER A 48 -10.99 -8.28 -3.96
C SER A 48 -11.73 -9.59 -3.73
N GLY A 49 -12.79 -9.60 -2.91
CA GLY A 49 -13.62 -10.78 -2.70
C GLY A 49 -14.31 -11.22 -3.99
N VAL A 50 -14.90 -10.26 -4.72
CA VAL A 50 -15.57 -10.51 -6.01
C VAL A 50 -14.60 -11.05 -7.07
N VAL A 51 -13.35 -10.58 -7.07
CA VAL A 51 -12.32 -11.07 -7.99
C VAL A 51 -11.95 -12.52 -7.67
N LEU A 52 -11.67 -12.82 -6.40
CA LEU A 52 -11.33 -14.17 -5.96
C LEU A 52 -12.48 -15.14 -6.22
N GLU A 53 -13.72 -14.74 -5.92
CA GLU A 53 -14.92 -15.53 -6.19
C GLU A 53 -15.07 -15.81 -7.68
N ARG A 54 -14.88 -14.80 -8.54
CA ARG A 54 -14.96 -14.98 -9.99
C ARG A 54 -13.86 -15.90 -10.52
N ILE A 55 -12.64 -15.81 -9.99
CA ILE A 55 -11.54 -16.67 -10.39
C ILE A 55 -11.87 -18.10 -9.99
N LEU A 56 -12.20 -18.33 -8.71
CA LEU A 56 -12.30 -19.66 -8.09
C LEU A 56 -13.62 -20.38 -8.38
N LEU A 57 -14.73 -19.66 -8.55
CA LEU A 57 -16.04 -20.20 -8.90
C LEU A 57 -16.28 -20.19 -10.42
N ASN A 58 -15.24 -20.17 -11.24
CA ASN A 58 -15.38 -20.40 -12.67
C ASN A 58 -15.31 -21.90 -13.00
N ASP A 59 -16.06 -22.35 -14.02
CA ASP A 59 -16.09 -23.76 -14.44
C ASP A 59 -14.72 -24.29 -14.89
N ASP A 60 -13.89 -23.43 -15.48
CA ASP A 60 -12.57 -23.81 -15.97
C ASP A 60 -11.59 -24.16 -14.82
N VAL A 61 -11.84 -23.68 -13.59
CA VAL A 61 -11.00 -23.99 -12.41
C VAL A 61 -11.00 -25.48 -12.11
N CYS A 62 -12.16 -26.14 -12.23
CA CYS A 62 -12.29 -27.56 -11.96
C CYS A 62 -11.61 -28.44 -13.01
N ARG A 63 -11.01 -27.88 -14.07
CA ARG A 63 -10.15 -28.63 -15.01
C ARG A 63 -8.75 -28.90 -14.47
N ASN A 64 -8.36 -28.21 -13.41
CA ASN A 64 -7.09 -28.44 -12.73
C ASN A 64 -7.17 -29.66 -11.81
N ASP A 65 -6.07 -30.40 -11.72
CA ASP A 65 -5.95 -31.54 -10.81
C ASP A 65 -5.62 -31.07 -9.39
N ALA A 66 -4.94 -29.93 -9.27
CA ALA A 66 -4.73 -29.25 -7.99
C ALA A 66 -5.04 -27.75 -8.07
N ILE A 67 -5.68 -27.23 -7.03
CA ILE A 67 -5.93 -25.80 -6.82
C ILE A 67 -5.26 -25.41 -5.51
N VAL A 68 -4.20 -24.63 -5.60
CA VAL A 68 -3.40 -24.19 -4.46
C VAL A 68 -3.81 -22.77 -4.09
N LEU A 69 -4.25 -22.58 -2.86
CA LEU A 69 -4.69 -21.31 -2.29
C LEU A 69 -3.71 -20.92 -1.20
N ILE A 70 -2.97 -19.84 -1.41
CA ILE A 70 -1.91 -19.39 -0.50
C ILE A 70 -2.33 -18.04 0.05
N ASP A 71 -2.50 -17.95 1.37
CA ASP A 71 -2.75 -16.68 2.03
C ASP A 71 -1.57 -16.28 2.90
N GLN A 72 -1.27 -14.98 2.91
CA GLN A 72 -0.22 -14.44 3.76
C GLN A 72 -0.63 -13.14 4.44
N LEU A 73 -0.55 -13.17 5.77
CA LEU A 73 -0.86 -12.02 6.60
C LEU A 73 0.21 -10.93 6.41
N GLY A 74 -0.24 -9.73 6.03
CA GLY A 74 0.61 -8.54 5.89
C GLY A 74 1.42 -8.48 4.59
N LEU A 75 1.18 -9.35 3.60
CA LEU A 75 1.88 -9.33 2.31
C LEU A 75 1.53 -8.07 1.50
N HIS A 76 2.54 -7.42 0.92
CA HIS A 76 2.38 -6.21 0.11
C HIS A 76 3.02 -6.38 -1.28
N ALA A 77 2.55 -5.63 -2.28
CA ALA A 77 3.06 -5.71 -3.65
C ALA A 77 4.56 -5.44 -3.77
N SER A 78 5.10 -4.60 -2.88
CA SER A 78 6.54 -4.34 -2.82
C SER A 78 7.35 -5.57 -2.45
N ASP A 79 6.81 -6.49 -1.65
CA ASP A 79 7.53 -7.68 -1.21
C ASP A 79 7.78 -8.60 -2.39
N LEU A 80 6.73 -8.87 -3.17
CA LEU A 80 6.80 -9.66 -4.39
C LEU A 80 7.68 -9.01 -5.45
N ARG A 81 7.59 -7.68 -5.62
CA ARG A 81 8.42 -6.93 -6.58
C ARG A 81 9.90 -6.90 -6.20
N ASN A 82 10.22 -6.96 -4.91
CA ASN A 82 11.59 -6.94 -4.41
C ASN A 82 12.24 -8.32 -4.32
N LEU A 83 11.51 -9.39 -4.69
CA LEU A 83 12.09 -10.72 -4.79
C LEU A 83 13.22 -10.74 -5.83
N PRO A 84 14.27 -11.56 -5.61
CA PRO A 84 15.29 -11.78 -6.61
C PRO A 84 14.66 -12.29 -7.92
N SER A 85 15.16 -11.83 -9.06
CA SER A 85 14.71 -12.33 -10.38
C SER A 85 15.03 -13.81 -10.60
N SER A 86 15.97 -14.36 -9.83
CA SER A 86 16.32 -15.80 -9.80
C SER A 86 15.48 -16.62 -8.80
N SER A 87 14.46 -16.02 -8.18
CA SER A 87 13.56 -16.75 -7.28
C SER A 87 12.65 -17.68 -8.07
N SER A 88 12.31 -18.84 -7.48
CA SER A 88 11.50 -19.86 -8.12
C SER A 88 10.07 -19.38 -8.34
N LEU A 89 9.55 -18.50 -7.50
CA LEU A 89 8.24 -17.87 -7.68
C LEU A 89 8.21 -17.00 -8.95
N VAL A 90 9.22 -16.14 -9.15
CA VAL A 90 9.32 -15.30 -10.35
C VAL A 90 9.49 -16.16 -11.61
N GLU A 91 10.30 -17.23 -11.53
CA GLU A 91 10.44 -18.20 -12.62
C GLU A 91 9.11 -18.89 -12.94
N SER A 92 8.36 -19.32 -11.92
CA SER A 92 7.05 -19.96 -12.08
C SER A 92 6.03 -19.04 -12.78
N LEU A 93 6.02 -17.75 -12.45
CA LEU A 93 5.19 -16.76 -13.12
C LEU A 93 5.58 -16.57 -14.59
N ASN A 94 6.88 -16.53 -14.89
CA ASN A 94 7.35 -16.34 -16.26
C ASN A 94 7.10 -17.54 -17.18
N VAL A 95 7.07 -18.76 -16.63
CA VAL A 95 6.88 -20.00 -17.40
C VAL A 95 5.41 -20.43 -17.44
N ALA A 96 4.56 -19.90 -16.57
CA ALA A 96 3.14 -20.24 -16.50
C ALA A 96 2.41 -19.98 -17.83
N ALA A 97 1.43 -20.84 -18.14
CA ALA A 97 0.65 -20.74 -19.36
C ALA A 97 -0.33 -19.56 -19.33
N SER A 98 -0.84 -19.23 -18.14
CA SER A 98 -1.70 -18.07 -17.88
C SER A 98 -1.35 -17.46 -16.53
N THR A 99 -1.32 -16.14 -16.46
CA THR A 99 -0.99 -15.37 -15.24
C THR A 99 -1.96 -14.22 -15.03
N LEU A 100 -2.13 -13.85 -13.77
CA LEU A 100 -2.92 -12.71 -13.32
C LEU A 100 -2.18 -12.04 -12.17
N GLU A 101 -1.86 -10.76 -12.32
CA GLU A 101 -1.22 -9.96 -11.29
C GLU A 101 -2.08 -8.73 -10.98
N LEU A 102 -2.58 -8.67 -9.76
CA LEU A 102 -3.38 -7.56 -9.24
C LEU A 102 -2.65 -7.00 -8.02
N PRO A 103 -1.66 -6.11 -8.20
CA PRO A 103 -0.77 -5.68 -7.12
C PRO A 103 -1.48 -4.87 -6.04
N TYR A 104 -2.54 -4.14 -6.39
CA TYR A 104 -3.18 -3.18 -5.49
C TYR A 104 -4.68 -3.43 -5.40
N MET A 105 -5.06 -4.41 -4.58
CA MET A 105 -6.47 -4.71 -4.29
C MET A 105 -6.88 -4.18 -2.91
N PRO A 106 -8.10 -3.64 -2.74
CA PRO A 106 -8.56 -3.18 -1.44
C PRO A 106 -8.58 -4.29 -0.37
N GLN A 107 -8.40 -3.85 0.88
CA GLN A 107 -8.27 -4.69 2.06
C GLN A 107 -9.40 -5.72 2.22
N ILE A 108 -9.02 -6.97 2.48
CA ILE A 108 -9.90 -8.04 2.95
C ILE A 108 -9.69 -8.18 4.45
N ASN A 109 -10.77 -8.11 5.22
CA ASN A 109 -10.74 -8.10 6.69
C ASN A 109 -10.66 -9.50 7.32
N SER A 110 -10.56 -10.54 6.49
CA SER A 110 -10.55 -11.95 6.87
C SER A 110 -9.65 -12.75 5.93
N PRO A 111 -9.26 -14.00 6.30
CA PRO A 111 -8.50 -14.87 5.41
C PRO A 111 -9.26 -15.11 4.09
N PRO A 112 -8.65 -14.80 2.93
CA PRO A 112 -9.35 -14.67 1.65
C PRO A 112 -9.98 -15.97 1.14
N PHE A 113 -9.49 -17.12 1.60
CA PHE A 113 -9.89 -18.43 1.09
C PHE A 113 -10.70 -19.28 2.05
N SER A 114 -10.93 -18.83 3.28
CA SER A 114 -11.56 -19.65 4.33
C SER A 114 -12.91 -20.24 3.90
N GLU A 115 -13.79 -19.42 3.30
CA GLU A 115 -15.10 -19.86 2.81
C GLU A 115 -15.06 -20.36 1.36
N LEU A 116 -14.18 -19.78 0.52
CA LEU A 116 -14.11 -20.14 -0.90
C LEU A 116 -13.49 -21.53 -1.10
N ALA A 117 -12.54 -21.94 -0.26
CA ALA A 117 -11.86 -23.22 -0.41
C ALA A 117 -12.82 -24.41 -0.30
N SER A 118 -13.74 -24.38 0.67
CA SER A 118 -14.78 -25.42 0.81
C SER A 118 -15.75 -25.40 -0.36
N ALA A 119 -16.20 -24.22 -0.80
CA ALA A 119 -17.12 -24.09 -1.93
C ALA A 119 -16.51 -24.64 -3.24
N VAL A 120 -15.23 -24.36 -3.49
CA VAL A 120 -14.48 -24.87 -4.65
C VAL A 120 -14.27 -26.38 -4.54
N ALA A 121 -13.90 -26.87 -3.36
CA ALA A 121 -13.68 -28.30 -3.13
C ALA A 121 -14.96 -29.11 -3.40
N GLU A 122 -16.09 -28.68 -2.84
CA GLU A 122 -17.40 -29.31 -3.08
C GLU A 122 -17.78 -29.29 -4.55
N ARG A 123 -17.65 -28.14 -5.22
CA ARG A 123 -18.00 -27.99 -6.63
C ARG A 123 -17.15 -28.85 -7.55
N CYS A 124 -15.84 -28.87 -7.33
CA CYS A 124 -14.91 -29.61 -8.19
C CYS A 124 -14.81 -31.10 -7.82
N ALA A 125 -15.58 -31.57 -6.84
CA ALA A 125 -15.45 -32.90 -6.23
C ALA A 125 -14.00 -33.20 -5.83
N ALA A 126 -13.35 -32.19 -5.26
CA ALA A 126 -11.95 -32.21 -4.87
C ALA A 126 -11.82 -32.35 -3.34
N ARG A 127 -10.73 -32.97 -2.91
CA ARG A 127 -10.42 -33.08 -1.49
C ARG A 127 -9.78 -31.79 -0.99
N LEU A 128 -10.36 -31.21 0.06
CA LEU A 128 -9.78 -30.06 0.75
C LEU A 128 -8.68 -30.52 1.72
N VAL A 129 -7.50 -29.91 1.61
CA VAL A 129 -6.36 -30.14 2.50
C VAL A 129 -5.79 -28.78 2.91
N SER A 130 -5.36 -28.64 4.16
CA SER A 130 -4.79 -27.40 4.69
C SER A 130 -3.46 -27.69 5.39
N HIS A 131 -2.46 -26.85 5.11
CA HIS A 131 -1.11 -26.96 5.65
C HIS A 131 -0.54 -25.57 5.96
N GLU A 132 0.42 -25.54 6.88
CA GLU A 132 1.27 -24.37 7.10
C GLU A 132 2.53 -24.46 6.21
N ALA A 133 3.07 -23.32 5.79
CA ALA A 133 4.29 -23.28 4.99
C ALA A 133 5.46 -23.97 5.72
N GLY A 134 6.27 -24.72 4.97
CA GLY A 134 7.40 -25.48 5.52
C GLY A 134 7.03 -26.82 6.16
N GLN A 135 5.73 -27.14 6.33
CA GLN A 135 5.33 -28.51 6.67
C GLN A 135 5.32 -29.38 5.41
N THR A 136 6.25 -30.33 5.36
CA THR A 136 6.35 -31.35 4.30
C THR A 136 5.55 -32.60 4.63
N GLU A 137 4.37 -32.45 5.24
CA GLU A 137 3.35 -33.49 5.14
C GLU A 137 2.80 -33.46 3.72
N VAL A 138 3.59 -34.03 2.83
CA VAL A 138 3.25 -34.26 1.44
C VAL A 138 1.87 -34.92 1.43
N VAL A 139 0.98 -34.38 0.59
CA VAL A 139 -0.30 -34.99 0.21
C VAL A 139 -0.02 -36.35 -0.45
N HIS A 140 0.38 -37.34 0.36
CA HIS A 140 0.52 -38.75 0.00
C HIS A 140 -0.79 -39.42 0.39
N SER A 141 -1.84 -39.19 -0.38
CA SER A 141 -2.93 -40.16 -0.50
C SER A 141 -3.97 -39.70 -1.49
N GLY A 142 -3.94 -40.35 -2.66
CA GLY A 142 -5.16 -40.63 -3.42
C GLY A 142 -5.13 -40.13 -4.86
N GLU A 143 -5.59 -40.99 -5.77
CA GLU A 143 -6.15 -40.58 -7.04
C GLU A 143 -7.28 -39.56 -6.77
N GLY A 144 -7.24 -38.39 -7.40
CA GLY A 144 -8.29 -37.38 -7.25
C GLY A 144 -7.79 -35.95 -7.32
N LYS A 145 -8.75 -35.02 -7.41
CA LYS A 145 -8.48 -33.57 -7.43
C LYS A 145 -8.32 -33.04 -6.01
N HIS A 146 -7.46 -32.04 -5.84
CA HIS A 146 -7.15 -31.48 -4.54
C HIS A 146 -7.31 -29.95 -4.52
N VAL A 147 -7.86 -29.43 -3.44
CA VAL A 147 -7.78 -28.01 -3.07
C VAL A 147 -6.86 -27.91 -1.87
N VAL A 148 -5.72 -27.26 -2.03
CA VAL A 148 -4.65 -27.17 -1.02
C VAL A 148 -4.58 -25.74 -0.50
N CYS A 149 -4.90 -25.53 0.76
CA CYS A 149 -4.76 -24.23 1.42
C CYS A 149 -3.42 -24.17 2.17
N ILE A 150 -2.60 -23.17 1.86
CA ILE A 150 -1.29 -22.96 2.48
C ILE A 150 -1.30 -21.63 3.23
N GLY A 151 -1.23 -21.71 4.56
CA GLY A 151 -1.00 -20.55 5.42
C GLY A 151 0.47 -20.18 5.43
N MET A 152 0.79 -18.94 5.04
CA MET A 152 2.16 -18.41 5.11
C MET A 152 2.39 -17.65 6.42
N PRO A 153 3.60 -17.68 6.99
CA PRO A 153 3.92 -16.90 8.18
C PRO A 153 3.74 -15.40 7.95
N SER A 154 3.30 -14.70 9.00
CA SER A 154 3.00 -13.27 8.94
C SER A 154 4.23 -12.42 8.65
N LEU A 155 4.03 -11.37 7.85
CA LEU A 155 4.98 -10.26 7.67
C LEU A 155 4.54 -9.00 8.43
N ASP A 156 3.52 -9.09 9.28
CA ASP A 156 3.01 -7.93 9.99
C ASP A 156 3.98 -7.44 11.07
N GLY A 157 4.07 -6.11 11.25
CA GLY A 157 4.97 -5.49 12.22
C GLY A 157 6.47 -5.62 11.91
N VAL A 158 6.85 -6.09 10.72
CA VAL A 158 8.25 -6.20 10.28
C VAL A 158 8.50 -5.30 9.08
N ASP A 159 9.53 -4.46 9.17
CA ASP A 159 9.87 -3.44 8.18
C ASP A 159 11.30 -3.59 7.61
N GLY A 160 11.54 -2.96 6.46
CA GLY A 160 12.87 -2.76 5.88
C GLY A 160 13.60 -4.03 5.48
N GLU A 161 14.91 -4.10 5.76
CA GLU A 161 15.76 -5.23 5.38
C GLU A 161 15.37 -6.54 6.07
N GLN A 162 14.86 -6.48 7.31
CA GLN A 162 14.38 -7.68 8.01
C GLN A 162 13.19 -8.29 7.27
N ARG A 163 12.24 -7.45 6.85
CA ARG A 163 11.08 -7.87 6.06
C ARG A 163 11.50 -8.53 4.75
N LYS A 164 12.48 -7.94 4.06
CA LYS A 164 13.04 -8.49 2.82
C LYS A 164 13.69 -9.85 3.05
N GLY A 165 14.47 -10.01 4.12
CA GLY A 165 15.08 -11.28 4.51
C GLY A 165 14.04 -12.36 4.78
N MET A 166 12.99 -12.03 5.54
CA MET A 166 11.87 -12.94 5.80
C MET A 166 11.13 -13.35 4.53
N MET A 167 10.87 -12.40 3.62
CA MET A 167 10.21 -12.71 2.35
C MET A 167 11.02 -13.70 1.49
N VAL A 168 12.35 -13.57 1.47
CA VAL A 168 13.22 -14.53 0.77
C VAL A 168 13.15 -15.92 1.42
N GLU A 169 13.16 -15.99 2.76
CA GLU A 169 13.02 -17.27 3.46
C GLU A 169 11.65 -17.92 3.21
N HIS A 170 10.57 -17.13 3.25
CA HIS A 170 9.22 -17.61 2.97
C HIS A 170 9.09 -18.11 1.52
N GLU A 171 9.73 -17.44 0.56
CA GLU A 171 9.76 -17.87 -0.84
C GLU A 171 10.49 -19.21 -1.02
N LEU A 172 11.59 -19.45 -0.30
CA LEU A 172 12.30 -20.74 -0.31
C LEU A 172 11.44 -21.88 0.26
N GLN A 173 10.72 -21.63 1.35
CA GLN A 173 9.81 -22.61 1.92
C GLN A 173 8.64 -22.92 0.97
N LEU A 174 8.03 -21.88 0.42
CA LEU A 174 6.90 -22.00 -0.49
C LEU A 174 7.29 -22.71 -1.80
N SER A 175 8.42 -22.33 -2.39
CA SER A 175 8.91 -22.93 -3.64
C SER A 175 9.18 -24.42 -3.51
N SER A 176 9.73 -24.88 -2.37
CA SER A 176 9.92 -26.29 -2.08
C SER A 176 8.57 -27.06 -2.07
N SER A 177 7.56 -26.51 -1.38
CA SER A 177 6.22 -27.09 -1.34
C SER A 177 5.55 -27.11 -2.72
N LEU A 178 5.63 -26.00 -3.47
CA LEU A 178 5.07 -25.90 -4.81
C LEU A 178 5.77 -26.84 -5.81
N ALA A 179 7.08 -27.01 -5.73
CA ALA A 179 7.81 -27.94 -6.59
C ALA A 179 7.39 -29.40 -6.36
N SER A 180 7.16 -29.78 -5.09
CA SER A 180 6.63 -31.11 -4.74
C SER A 180 5.21 -31.32 -5.30
N LEU A 181 4.38 -30.28 -5.20
CA LEU A 181 3.00 -30.30 -5.69
C LEU A 181 2.95 -30.35 -7.22
N ALA A 182 3.76 -29.54 -7.92
CA ALA A 182 3.83 -29.53 -9.37
C ALA A 182 4.31 -30.88 -9.96
N LYS A 183 5.17 -31.61 -9.24
CA LYS A 183 5.59 -32.97 -9.62
C LYS A 183 4.44 -33.97 -9.53
N SER A 184 3.54 -33.80 -8.57
CA SER A 184 2.41 -34.70 -8.33
C SER A 184 1.18 -34.33 -9.17
N PHE A 185 0.98 -33.04 -9.45
CA PHE A 185 -0.14 -32.47 -10.18
C PHE A 185 0.35 -31.57 -11.31
N PRO A 186 0.57 -32.12 -12.52
CA PRO A 186 1.11 -31.34 -13.64
C PRO A 186 0.15 -30.24 -14.09
N LYS A 187 -1.17 -30.42 -13.92
CA LYS A 187 -2.20 -29.39 -14.14
C LYS A 187 -2.61 -28.79 -12.80
N HIS A 188 -2.10 -27.61 -12.50
CA HIS A 188 -2.39 -26.92 -11.26
C HIS A 188 -2.61 -25.44 -11.47
N LEU A 189 -3.48 -24.88 -10.63
CA LEU A 189 -3.72 -23.45 -10.48
C LEU A 189 -3.19 -23.04 -9.11
N VAL A 190 -2.42 -21.97 -9.04
CA VAL A 190 -1.98 -21.36 -7.77
C VAL A 190 -2.58 -19.97 -7.68
N VAL A 191 -3.16 -19.63 -6.53
CA VAL A 191 -3.66 -18.30 -6.18
C VAL A 191 -3.03 -17.88 -4.87
N TYR A 192 -2.32 -16.76 -4.90
CA TYR A 192 -1.58 -16.21 -3.77
C TYR A 192 -2.10 -14.81 -3.45
N ALA A 193 -2.63 -14.64 -2.24
CA ALA A 193 -3.25 -13.40 -1.81
C ALA A 193 -2.71 -12.90 -0.46
N GLY A 194 -2.46 -11.60 -0.39
CA GLY A 194 -2.22 -10.91 0.88
C GLY A 194 -3.53 -10.54 1.58
N TRP A 195 -3.50 -10.50 2.91
CA TRP A 195 -4.62 -9.99 3.71
C TRP A 195 -4.14 -9.37 5.02
N HIS A 196 -5.04 -8.65 5.71
CA HIS A 196 -4.76 -8.10 7.04
C HIS A 196 -6.06 -7.90 7.81
N PRO A 197 -6.13 -8.30 9.10
CA PRO A 197 -7.31 -8.10 9.91
C PRO A 197 -7.58 -6.60 10.01
N ALA A 198 -8.85 -6.19 9.93
CA ALA A 198 -9.20 -4.80 10.14
C ALA A 198 -8.88 -4.41 11.60
N VAL A 199 -7.75 -3.74 11.82
CA VAL A 199 -7.59 -2.93 13.02
C VAL A 199 -8.55 -1.76 12.84
N HIS A 200 -9.55 -1.61 13.73
CA HIS A 200 -10.48 -0.48 13.68
C HIS A 200 -9.71 0.84 13.84
N THR A 201 -9.26 1.39 12.72
CA THR A 201 -8.78 2.75 12.64
C THR A 201 -9.96 3.64 13.00
N ARG A 202 -9.93 4.29 14.17
CA ARG A 202 -10.86 5.39 14.52
C ARG A 202 -10.58 6.61 13.64
N GLN A 203 -10.70 6.48 12.33
CA GLN A 203 -10.59 7.60 11.40
C GLN A 203 -11.78 7.62 10.46
N LEU A 204 -12.20 8.85 10.19
CA LEU A 204 -13.42 9.30 9.54
C LEU A 204 -13.91 8.41 8.40
N PRO A 205 -15.24 8.30 8.20
CA PRO A 205 -15.79 7.65 7.02
C PRO A 205 -15.17 8.28 5.76
N SER A 206 -14.47 7.46 4.99
CA SER A 206 -14.18 7.76 3.60
C SER A 206 -15.50 8.19 2.94
N PRO A 207 -15.54 9.27 2.13
CA PRO A 207 -16.74 9.65 1.39
C PRO A 207 -17.22 8.57 0.39
N PHE A 208 -16.52 7.43 0.30
CA PHE A 208 -16.85 6.27 -0.52
C PHE A 208 -17.26 5.02 0.27
N SER A 209 -17.37 5.07 1.60
CA SER A 209 -17.76 3.90 2.41
C SER A 209 -19.20 4.01 2.89
N SER A 210 -20.12 3.45 2.10
CA SER A 210 -21.50 3.24 2.47
C SER A 210 -21.61 2.02 3.39
N THR A 211 -21.53 2.19 4.72
CA THR A 211 -22.32 1.40 5.69
C THR A 211 -22.06 1.84 7.13
N SER A 212 -23.17 2.08 7.82
CA SER A 212 -23.34 2.50 9.20
C SER A 212 -23.19 1.34 10.20
N SER A 213 -22.45 1.51 11.29
CA SER A 213 -22.87 0.96 12.58
C SER A 213 -22.30 1.74 13.76
N LEU A 214 -23.15 1.88 14.76
CA LEU A 214 -23.07 2.74 15.92
C LEU A 214 -22.80 1.88 17.18
N LEU A 215 -21.97 2.45 18.07
CA LEU A 215 -21.98 2.34 19.54
C LEU A 215 -21.30 1.16 20.27
N ASN A 216 -20.62 1.58 21.34
CA ASN A 216 -20.18 0.88 22.54
C ASN A 216 -19.00 -0.11 22.47
N SER A 217 -17.83 0.33 22.93
CA SER A 217 -17.43 -0.02 24.31
C SER A 217 -16.15 0.69 24.77
N THR A 218 -16.22 1.07 26.03
CA THR A 218 -15.17 1.57 26.92
C THR A 218 -14.02 0.58 27.04
N ALA A 219 -12.79 0.99 26.76
CA ALA A 219 -11.61 0.20 27.11
C ALA A 219 -10.43 1.09 27.49
N ALA A 220 -9.79 0.67 28.58
CA ALA A 220 -8.69 1.29 29.29
C ALA A 220 -7.46 1.54 28.40
N PHE A 221 -6.78 2.64 28.69
CA PHE A 221 -5.50 3.03 28.11
C PHE A 221 -4.41 1.97 28.42
N ALA A 222 -3.85 1.37 27.38
CA ALA A 222 -2.54 0.72 27.44
C ALA A 222 -1.60 1.43 26.44
N PRO A 223 -0.35 1.75 26.82
CA PRO A 223 0.51 2.64 26.04
C PRO A 223 1.14 1.93 24.82
N PRO A 224 1.36 2.65 23.71
CA PRO A 224 1.98 2.10 22.50
C PRO A 224 3.48 1.78 22.70
N SER A 225 3.87 0.60 22.23
CA SER A 225 5.24 0.09 22.23
C SER A 225 6.02 0.64 21.04
N GLY A 226 6.78 1.71 21.24
CA GLY A 226 7.70 2.27 20.25
C GLY A 226 8.78 3.16 20.89
N GLY A 227 9.78 3.56 20.09
CA GLY A 227 10.92 4.38 20.51
C GLY A 227 10.53 5.76 21.06
N ILE A 228 11.49 6.47 21.67
CA ILE A 228 11.25 7.75 22.37
C ILE A 228 10.52 8.81 21.52
N LEU A 229 10.67 8.78 20.20
CA LEU A 229 9.97 9.68 19.27
C LEU A 229 8.55 9.23 18.88
N ALA A 230 8.18 7.97 19.13
CA ALA A 230 6.80 7.48 18.97
C ALA A 230 5.96 7.75 20.23
N ARG A 231 6.62 7.85 21.41
CA ARG A 231 5.95 8.11 22.69
C ARG A 231 5.69 9.59 22.95
N TYR A 232 6.47 10.47 22.34
CA TYR A 232 6.24 11.91 22.38
C TYR A 232 5.97 12.41 20.98
N GLN A 233 4.71 12.71 20.69
CA GLN A 233 4.21 13.31 19.46
C GLN A 233 4.66 14.79 19.34
N LEU A 234 5.94 15.09 19.63
CA LEU A 234 6.52 16.43 19.64
C LEU A 234 6.58 17.04 18.23
N LEU A 235 6.59 16.21 17.18
CA LEU A 235 6.52 16.64 15.79
C LEU A 235 5.27 16.05 15.14
N THR A 236 4.10 16.50 15.55
CA THR A 236 2.89 16.26 14.76
C THR A 236 3.07 16.92 13.38
N PRO A 237 2.57 16.30 12.29
CA PRO A 237 2.62 16.88 10.96
C PRO A 237 2.07 18.32 10.90
N GLY A 238 1.06 18.63 11.73
CA GLY A 238 0.52 19.98 11.88
C GLY A 238 1.52 20.98 12.48
N LEU A 239 2.32 20.58 13.46
CA LEU A 239 3.35 21.42 14.06
C LEU A 239 4.47 21.70 13.04
N ILE A 240 4.97 20.67 12.35
CA ILE A 240 5.97 20.84 11.27
C ILE A 240 5.45 21.82 10.22
N LEU A 241 4.20 21.66 9.78
CA LEU A 241 3.59 22.55 8.79
C LEU A 241 3.47 23.99 9.30
N SER A 242 3.04 24.17 10.56
CA SER A 242 2.94 25.49 11.18
C SER A 242 4.31 26.18 11.30
N LEU A 243 5.36 25.42 11.60
CA LEU A 243 6.72 25.92 11.74
C LEU A 243 7.28 26.31 10.38
N LEU A 244 7.01 25.53 9.34
CA LEU A 244 7.42 25.82 7.97
C LEU A 244 6.71 27.08 7.44
N ILE A 245 5.40 27.18 7.63
CA ILE A 245 4.63 28.39 7.25
C ILE A 245 5.11 29.61 8.05
N GLY A 246 5.33 29.46 9.35
CA GLY A 246 5.83 30.53 10.22
C GLY A 246 7.18 31.06 9.76
N PHE A 247 8.17 30.19 9.60
CA PHE A 247 9.54 30.59 9.27
C PHE A 247 9.74 31.00 7.82
N PHE A 248 9.08 30.35 6.86
CA PHE A 248 9.34 30.60 5.44
C PHE A 248 8.34 31.54 4.77
N VAL A 249 7.17 31.76 5.38
CA VAL A 249 6.16 32.67 4.84
C VAL A 249 5.99 33.89 5.73
N LEU A 250 5.67 33.69 7.01
CA LEU A 250 5.29 34.79 7.90
C LEU A 250 6.50 35.68 8.24
N VAL A 251 7.61 35.09 8.67
CA VAL A 251 8.83 35.84 9.06
C VAL A 251 9.38 36.69 7.89
N PRO A 252 9.57 36.16 6.65
CA PRO A 252 10.06 36.97 5.53
C PRO A 252 9.11 38.10 5.15
N THR A 253 7.79 37.86 5.23
CA THR A 253 6.79 38.87 4.90
C THR A 253 6.82 40.03 5.90
N VAL A 254 6.94 39.72 7.19
CA VAL A 254 7.09 40.74 8.25
C VAL A 254 8.40 41.50 8.10
N MET A 255 9.52 40.81 7.89
CA MET A 255 10.84 41.43 7.70
C MET A 255 10.86 42.36 6.48
N PHE A 256 10.20 41.97 5.39
CA PHE A 256 10.02 42.82 4.21
C PHE A 256 9.18 44.06 4.54
N GLY A 257 8.08 43.90 5.29
CA GLY A 257 7.25 45.02 5.74
C GLY A 257 8.01 46.02 6.60
N VAL A 258 8.78 45.54 7.58
CA VAL A 258 9.62 46.40 8.45
C VAL A 258 10.66 47.15 7.64
N SER A 259 11.31 46.48 6.67
CA SER A 259 12.30 47.10 5.79
C SER A 259 11.69 48.20 4.91
N ALA A 260 10.46 47.99 4.44
CA ALA A 260 9.73 48.99 3.65
C ALA A 260 9.33 50.21 4.49
N LEU A 261 8.86 50.00 5.73
CA LEU A 261 8.52 51.08 6.66
C LEU A 261 9.75 51.88 7.09
N ALA A 262 10.87 51.21 7.39
CA ALA A 262 12.13 51.86 7.75
C ALA A 262 12.74 52.68 6.59
N GLY A 263 12.38 52.36 5.34
CA GLY A 263 12.83 53.09 4.16
C GLY A 263 12.12 54.42 3.91
N ILE A 264 11.03 54.73 4.64
CA ILE A 264 10.30 56.00 4.49
C ILE A 264 11.12 57.11 5.16
N LYS A 265 11.91 57.81 4.35
CA LYS A 265 12.54 59.05 4.77
C LYS A 265 11.51 60.17 4.68
N SER A 266 11.15 60.76 5.82
CA SER A 266 10.39 62.00 5.82
C SER A 266 11.24 63.09 5.16
N PRO A 267 10.76 63.78 4.12
CA PRO A 267 11.47 64.92 3.58
C PRO A 267 11.55 66.00 4.68
N LEU A 268 12.76 66.46 4.98
CA LEU A 268 13.01 67.61 5.85
C LEU A 268 12.39 68.85 5.17
N GLN A 269 11.14 69.15 5.47
CA GLN A 269 10.59 70.47 5.21
C GLN A 269 11.18 71.43 6.23
N GLY A 270 12.11 72.28 5.78
CA GLY A 270 12.49 73.46 6.56
C GLY A 270 13.97 73.79 6.64
N GLU A 271 14.77 73.55 5.60
CA GLU A 271 16.03 74.30 5.48
C GLU A 271 15.78 75.53 4.58
N PRO A 272 15.63 76.75 5.16
CA PRO A 272 15.41 77.95 4.38
C PRO A 272 16.64 78.21 3.49
N PRO A 273 16.45 78.61 2.22
CA PRO A 273 17.56 78.82 1.30
C PRO A 273 18.51 79.88 1.84
N LYS A 274 19.77 79.50 2.02
CA LYS A 274 20.88 80.37 2.40
C LYS A 274 20.90 81.57 1.45
N GLY A 275 20.90 82.77 2.04
CA GLY A 275 20.60 84.03 1.39
C GLY A 275 21.36 84.31 0.08
N PHE A 276 20.61 84.87 -0.85
CA PHE A 276 21.07 85.53 -2.06
C PHE A 276 22.10 86.62 -1.71
N ILE A 277 23.37 86.43 -2.04
CA ILE A 277 24.40 87.47 -1.91
C ILE A 277 24.26 88.41 -3.12
N ALA A 278 23.49 89.47 -2.94
CA ALA A 278 23.50 90.64 -3.82
C ALA A 278 24.69 91.53 -3.46
N SER A 279 25.89 91.20 -3.94
CA SER A 279 27.06 92.09 -3.88
C SER A 279 27.54 92.49 -5.27
N GLU A 280 26.62 92.68 -6.20
CA GLU A 280 26.91 93.24 -7.52
C GLU A 280 26.11 94.53 -7.73
N LYS A 281 26.50 95.62 -7.04
CA LYS A 281 26.29 96.99 -7.54
C LYS A 281 27.14 98.02 -6.80
N LYS A 282 27.76 98.90 -7.61
CA LYS A 282 28.44 100.18 -7.31
C LYS A 282 29.91 100.11 -6.87
N ASN A 283 30.81 100.29 -7.83
CA ASN A 283 31.47 101.58 -8.15
C ASN A 283 32.00 101.46 -9.60
N GLN A 284 31.65 102.35 -10.52
CA GLN A 284 32.24 103.68 -10.75
C GLN A 284 33.76 103.64 -10.86
#